data_AF-A0A538G6W3-F1
#
_entry.id   AF-A0A538G6W3-F1
#
_cell.length_a   1.000
_cell.length_b   1.000
_cell.length_c   1.000
_cell.angle_alpha   90.00
_cell.angle_beta   90.00
_cell.angle_gamma   90.00
#
_symmetry.space_group_name_H-M   'P 1'
#
loop_
_entity.id
_entity.type
_entity.pdbx_description
1 polymer ?
#
loop_
_entity_poly.entity_id
_entity_poly.type
_entity_poly.pdbx_seq_one_letter_code
_entity_poly.pdbx_strand_id
1 'polypeptide(L)'
;EVRSIHWAVNETPAEVTNLPTTLLWGDEAIEEVLCGLRFRVRPNAFLQTNTAMAERLYALAGEFGALTGGETVYDLYCGIGTIGLTLASRALTVWGVEVLEESVACALENADLNGISNAAFFAGETADALAELRERAGDPELIVVDPPRAGLSNKAVRRLGRLEAPRIVYVSCNPTTLAGNVKELAASWGYELERVRPVDMFPHTPHVESVALLTRT
;
A
#
# COMPACT_ATOMS: atom_id res chain seq x y z
N GLU A 1 -15.22 -6.83 22.09
CA GLU A 1 -14.91 -5.96 23.25
C GLU A 1 -14.66 -4.56 22.70
N VAL A 2 -15.15 -3.50 23.35
CA VAL A 2 -14.86 -2.12 22.93
C VAL A 2 -13.50 -1.72 23.49
N ARG A 3 -12.58 -1.26 22.63
CA ARG A 3 -11.21 -0.87 23.02
C ARG A 3 -11.07 0.61 23.33
N SER A 4 -11.75 1.46 22.55
CA SER A 4 -11.67 2.90 22.73
C SER A 4 -12.92 3.62 22.21
N ILE A 5 -13.07 4.88 22.60
CA ILE A 5 -14.10 5.81 22.15
C ILE A 5 -13.41 7.06 21.64
N HIS A 6 -13.58 7.34 20.34
CA HIS A 6 -13.07 8.54 19.68
C HIS A 6 -14.23 9.44 19.26
N TRP A 7 -14.05 10.74 19.41
CA TRP A 7 -15.00 11.77 19.02
C TRP A 7 -14.47 12.62 17.89
N ALA A 8 -15.27 12.80 16.84
CA ALA A 8 -14.95 13.66 15.70
C ALA A 8 -16.12 14.60 15.41
N VAL A 9 -15.82 15.80 14.92
CA VAL A 9 -16.83 16.80 14.54
C VAL A 9 -16.74 17.06 13.04
N ASN A 10 -17.83 16.81 12.32
CA ASN A 10 -17.98 17.23 10.93
C ASN A 10 -18.77 18.54 10.89
N GLU A 11 -18.11 19.63 10.52
CA GLU A 11 -18.74 20.95 10.40
C GLU A 11 -19.36 21.19 9.01
N THR A 12 -19.24 20.21 8.10
CA THR A 12 -19.72 20.32 6.72
C THR A 12 -20.99 19.50 6.48
N PRO A 13 -21.81 19.87 5.48
CA PRO A 13 -22.93 19.03 5.03
C PRO A 13 -22.51 17.76 4.29
N ALA A 14 -21.22 17.60 3.97
CA ALA A 14 -20.70 16.47 3.21
C ALA A 14 -20.47 15.25 4.12
N GLU A 15 -20.57 14.05 3.57
CA GLU A 15 -20.13 12.84 4.26
C GLU A 15 -18.58 12.79 4.26
N VAL A 16 -17.98 12.86 5.45
CA VAL A 16 -16.52 12.83 5.64
C VAL A 16 -16.17 11.72 6.61
N THR A 17 -15.24 10.84 6.22
CA THR A 17 -14.84 9.67 7.00
C THR A 17 -13.48 9.80 7.70
N ASN A 18 -12.62 10.73 7.27
CA ASN A 18 -11.31 10.99 7.87
C ASN A 18 -11.32 12.39 8.52
N LEU A 19 -11.77 12.45 9.76
CA LEU A 19 -11.81 13.68 10.54
C LEU A 19 -10.80 13.60 11.69
N PRO A 20 -10.21 14.72 12.12
CA PRO A 20 -9.45 14.75 13.37
C PRO A 20 -10.31 14.21 14.52
N THR A 21 -9.77 13.25 15.28
CA THR A 21 -10.49 12.63 16.40
C THR A 21 -9.86 13.01 17.73
N THR A 22 -10.69 13.14 18.76
CA THR A 22 -10.28 13.27 20.16
C THR A 22 -10.58 11.95 20.87
N LEU A 23 -9.56 11.36 21.51
CA LEU A 23 -9.76 10.20 22.37
C LEU A 23 -10.55 10.61 23.62
N LEU A 24 -11.72 10.01 23.83
CA LEU A 24 -12.53 10.21 25.03
C LEU A 24 -12.23 9.16 26.11
N TRP A 25 -11.92 7.93 25.69
CA TRP A 25 -11.67 6.80 26.60
C TRP A 25 -10.97 5.65 25.89
N GLY A 26 -10.12 4.91 26.60
CA GLY A 26 -9.46 3.69 26.11
C GLY A 26 -8.11 3.97 25.45
N ASP A 27 -7.73 3.12 24.48
CA ASP A 27 -6.46 3.21 23.78
C ASP A 27 -6.52 4.16 22.57
N GLU A 28 -5.43 4.86 22.26
CA GLU A 28 -5.34 5.73 21.07
C GLU A 28 -5.41 4.96 19.73
N ALA A 29 -5.14 3.67 19.78
CA ALA A 29 -5.06 2.78 18.64
C ALA A 29 -5.39 1.35 19.06
N ILE A 30 -5.85 0.54 18.11
CA ILE A 30 -5.92 -0.90 18.28
C ILE A 30 -4.64 -1.54 17.74
N GLU A 31 -4.34 -2.76 18.19
CA GLU A 31 -3.27 -3.57 17.61
C GLU A 31 -3.85 -4.81 16.95
N GLU A 32 -3.46 -5.04 15.70
CA GLU A 32 -3.86 -6.18 14.89
C GLU A 32 -2.62 -7.01 14.51
N VAL A 33 -2.80 -8.32 14.34
CA VAL A 33 -1.75 -9.21 13.86
C VAL A 33 -2.06 -9.59 12.42
N LEU A 34 -1.14 -9.29 11.50
CA LEU A 34 -1.23 -9.59 10.08
C LEU A 34 0.08 -10.19 9.60
N CYS A 35 0.02 -11.37 9.00
CA CYS A 35 1.19 -12.08 8.47
C CYS A 35 2.30 -12.28 9.53
N GLY A 36 1.92 -12.44 10.80
CA GLY A 36 2.84 -12.59 11.92
C GLY A 36 3.49 -11.29 12.43
N LEU A 37 3.14 -10.14 11.84
CA LEU A 37 3.57 -8.81 12.28
C LEU A 37 2.45 -8.13 13.08
N ARG A 38 2.83 -7.26 14.02
CA ARG A 38 1.89 -6.44 14.80
C ARG A 38 1.75 -5.08 14.17
N PHE A 39 0.52 -4.62 13.96
CA PHE A 39 0.24 -3.30 13.43
C PHE A 39 -0.61 -2.52 14.41
N ARG A 40 -0.14 -1.34 14.78
CA ARG A 40 -0.94 -0.33 15.44
C ARG A 40 -1.82 0.36 14.39
N VAL A 41 -3.09 0.54 14.71
CA VAL A 41 -4.10 1.11 13.80
C VAL A 41 -4.85 2.20 14.55
N ARG A 42 -4.64 3.44 14.11
CA ARG A 42 -5.34 4.64 14.61
C ARG A 42 -6.69 4.81 13.88
N PRO A 43 -7.66 5.57 14.42
CA PRO A 43 -9.02 5.65 13.85
C PRO A 43 -9.11 6.04 12.37
N ASN A 44 -8.22 6.91 11.89
CA ASN A 44 -8.21 7.39 10.50
C ASN A 44 -7.29 6.56 9.59
N ALA A 45 -6.59 5.56 10.14
CA ALA A 45 -5.73 4.69 9.37
C ALA A 45 -6.56 3.68 8.58
N PHE A 46 -6.20 3.48 7.32
CA PHE A 46 -6.78 2.42 6.52
C PHE A 46 -6.18 1.06 6.90
N LEU A 47 -7.05 0.09 7.13
CA LEU A 47 -6.71 -1.33 7.20
C LEU A 47 -7.78 -2.14 6.47
N GLN A 48 -7.36 -3.20 5.79
CA GLN A 48 -8.28 -4.15 5.18
C GLN A 48 -9.21 -4.76 6.24
N THR A 49 -10.53 -4.63 6.01
CA THR A 49 -11.56 -5.02 7.00
C THR A 49 -11.65 -6.53 7.24
N ASN A 50 -11.15 -7.34 6.31
CA ASN A 50 -11.16 -8.80 6.40
C ASN A 50 -9.71 -9.31 6.53
N THR A 51 -9.23 -9.40 7.77
CA THR A 51 -7.87 -9.79 8.15
C THR A 51 -7.41 -11.07 7.43
N ALA A 52 -8.23 -12.12 7.45
CA ALA A 52 -7.88 -13.42 6.85
C ALA A 52 -7.67 -13.34 5.32
N MET A 53 -8.42 -12.47 4.64
CA MET A 53 -8.26 -12.25 3.21
C MET A 53 -7.16 -11.24 2.89
N ALA A 54 -6.91 -10.28 3.77
CA ALA A 54 -5.77 -9.37 3.70
C ALA A 54 -4.44 -10.14 3.76
N GLU A 55 -4.30 -11.09 4.69
CA GLU A 55 -3.10 -11.93 4.76
C GLU A 55 -2.86 -12.72 3.47
N ARG A 56 -3.93 -13.22 2.83
CA ARG A 56 -3.83 -13.90 1.52
C ARG A 56 -3.46 -12.93 0.40
N LEU A 57 -4.01 -11.72 0.41
CA LEU A 57 -3.69 -10.66 -0.54
C LEU A 57 -2.21 -10.28 -0.45
N TYR A 58 -1.69 -10.07 0.76
CA TYR A 58 -0.29 -9.71 1.01
C TYR A 58 0.66 -10.87 0.69
N ALA A 59 0.27 -12.11 1.00
CA ALA A 59 1.03 -13.29 0.59
C ALA A 59 1.13 -13.40 -0.94
N LEU A 60 0.05 -13.13 -1.67
CA LEU A 60 0.05 -13.08 -3.14
C LEU A 60 0.92 -11.96 -3.69
N ALA A 61 0.86 -10.77 -3.07
CA ALA A 61 1.73 -9.65 -3.45
C ALA A 61 3.21 -10.03 -3.29
N GLY A 62 3.58 -10.69 -2.19
CA GLY A 62 4.93 -11.22 -1.98
C GLY A 62 5.33 -12.35 -2.93
N GLU A 63 4.40 -13.25 -3.26
CA GLU A 63 4.62 -14.30 -4.27
C GLU A 63 4.93 -13.68 -5.65
N PHE A 64 4.13 -12.70 -6.07
CA PHE A 64 4.28 -12.06 -7.37
C PHE A 64 5.51 -11.16 -7.41
N GLY A 65 5.86 -10.53 -6.28
CA GLY A 65 7.09 -9.76 -6.14
C GLY A 65 8.36 -10.61 -6.29
N ALA A 66 8.27 -11.91 -5.98
CA ALA A 66 9.33 -12.90 -6.17
C ALA A 66 10.69 -12.42 -5.64
N LEU A 67 10.67 -11.88 -4.42
CA LEU A 67 11.84 -11.31 -3.73
C LEU A 67 12.83 -12.40 -3.30
N THR A 68 14.12 -12.10 -3.46
CA THR A 68 15.24 -12.98 -3.16
C THR A 68 16.16 -12.45 -2.04
N GLY A 69 15.93 -11.23 -1.57
CA GLY A 69 16.68 -10.55 -0.51
C GLY A 69 17.63 -9.47 -1.02
N GLY A 70 17.79 -9.34 -2.34
CA GLY A 70 18.66 -8.34 -2.97
C GLY A 70 17.93 -7.09 -3.48
N GLU A 71 16.59 -7.11 -3.45
CA GLU A 71 15.76 -6.11 -4.11
C GLU A 71 15.44 -4.91 -3.21
N THR A 72 15.48 -3.73 -3.82
CA THR A 72 14.89 -2.50 -3.33
C THR A 72 13.41 -2.46 -3.74
N VAL A 73 12.53 -2.39 -2.74
CA VAL A 73 11.08 -2.37 -2.92
C VAL A 73 10.56 -0.97 -2.71
N TYR A 74 9.79 -0.46 -3.67
CA TYR A 74 8.98 0.75 -3.48
C TYR A 74 7.55 0.36 -3.15
N ASP A 75 7.03 0.80 -2.01
CA ASP A 75 5.65 0.59 -1.58
C ASP A 75 4.87 1.91 -1.71
N LEU A 76 4.13 2.08 -2.80
CA LEU A 76 3.45 3.34 -3.10
C LEU A 76 1.98 3.25 -2.67
N TYR A 77 1.46 4.32 -2.07
CA TYR A 77 0.18 4.32 -1.35
C TYR A 77 0.20 3.36 -0.16
N CYS A 78 1.32 3.36 0.58
CA CYS A 78 1.61 2.31 1.57
C CYS A 78 0.73 2.38 2.83
N GLY A 79 -0.04 3.45 3.05
CA GLY A 79 -0.83 3.62 4.26
C GLY A 79 0.02 3.49 5.52
N ILE A 80 -0.34 2.56 6.41
CA ILE A 80 0.41 2.27 7.64
C ILE A 80 1.54 1.23 7.44
N GLY A 81 1.95 1.01 6.19
CA GLY A 81 3.07 0.15 5.81
C GLY A 81 2.76 -1.34 5.81
N THR A 82 1.49 -1.77 5.75
CA THR A 82 1.14 -3.20 5.88
C THR A 82 1.80 -4.07 4.82
N ILE A 83 1.74 -3.68 3.55
CA ILE A 83 2.34 -4.49 2.48
C ILE A 83 3.86 -4.44 2.57
N GLY A 84 4.47 -3.25 2.54
CA GLY A 84 5.92 -3.08 2.58
C GLY A 84 6.58 -3.78 3.78
N LEU A 85 6.02 -3.66 4.99
CA LEU A 85 6.56 -4.31 6.17
C LEU A 85 6.48 -5.84 6.10
N THR A 86 5.42 -6.41 5.51
CA THR A 86 5.35 -7.87 5.29
C THR A 86 6.39 -8.37 4.28
N LEU A 87 6.80 -7.52 3.34
CA LEU A 87 7.84 -7.83 2.35
C LEU A 87 9.26 -7.61 2.87
N ALA A 88 9.44 -6.80 3.91
CA ALA A 88 10.75 -6.35 4.40
C ALA A 88 11.70 -7.51 4.79
N SER A 89 11.16 -8.62 5.31
CA SER A 89 11.96 -9.81 5.66
C SER A 89 12.63 -10.50 4.46
N ARG A 90 12.21 -10.19 3.23
CA ARG A 90 12.72 -10.76 1.98
C ARG A 90 13.26 -9.71 1.02
N ALA A 91 13.33 -8.44 1.43
CA ALA A 91 13.84 -7.35 0.63
C ALA A 91 15.21 -6.89 1.17
N LEU A 92 16.02 -6.26 0.33
CA LEU A 92 17.19 -5.52 0.78
C LEU A 92 16.74 -4.28 1.56
N THR A 93 15.92 -3.45 0.92
CA THR A 93 15.29 -2.28 1.55
C THR A 93 13.86 -2.08 1.06
N VAL A 94 13.02 -1.47 1.89
CA VAL A 94 11.65 -1.09 1.57
C VAL A 94 11.49 0.42 1.76
N TRP A 95 10.95 1.09 0.74
CA TRP A 95 10.76 2.53 0.70
C TRP A 95 9.31 2.86 0.39
N GLY A 96 8.59 3.34 1.40
CA GLY A 96 7.16 3.62 1.31
C GLY A 96 6.83 5.09 1.10
N VAL A 97 5.81 5.37 0.30
CA VAL A 97 5.25 6.73 0.12
C VAL A 97 3.75 6.71 0.36
N GLU A 98 3.29 7.64 1.20
CA GLU A 98 1.88 7.84 1.55
C GLU A 98 1.59 9.34 1.67
N VAL A 99 0.40 9.80 1.27
CA VAL A 99 0.05 11.22 1.29
C VAL A 99 -0.32 11.70 2.69
N LEU A 100 -0.84 10.81 3.54
CA LEU A 100 -1.25 11.13 4.91
C LEU A 100 -0.07 10.98 5.88
N GLU A 101 0.36 12.11 6.48
CA GLU A 101 1.43 12.14 7.49
C GLU A 101 1.14 11.22 8.69
N GLU A 102 -0.12 11.16 9.15
CA GLU A 102 -0.53 10.28 10.25
C GLU A 102 -0.32 8.79 9.92
N SER A 103 -0.57 8.40 8.67
CA SER A 103 -0.35 7.03 8.20
C SER A 103 1.14 6.70 8.13
N VAL A 104 1.98 7.64 7.68
CA VAL A 104 3.44 7.50 7.66
C VAL A 104 4.01 7.38 9.06
N ALA A 105 3.56 8.21 10.01
CA ALA A 105 3.96 8.10 11.41
C ALA A 105 3.60 6.72 11.97
N CYS A 106 2.41 6.21 11.64
CA CYS A 106 1.98 4.87 12.01
C CYS A 106 2.85 3.78 11.36
N ALA A 107 3.23 3.94 10.09
CA ALA A 107 4.12 3.00 9.39
C ALA A 107 5.51 2.92 10.04
N LEU A 108 6.07 4.06 10.47
CA LEU A 108 7.32 4.11 11.22
C LEU A 108 7.18 3.44 12.59
N GLU A 109 6.12 3.73 13.34
CA GLU A 109 5.82 3.04 14.60
C GLU A 109 5.68 1.52 14.41
N ASN A 110 5.05 1.08 13.31
CA ASN A 110 4.88 -0.33 12.98
C ASN A 110 6.20 -0.99 12.59
N ALA A 111 7.09 -0.29 11.89
CA ALA A 111 8.44 -0.79 11.61
C ALA A 111 9.20 -1.03 12.92
N ASP A 112 9.19 -0.04 13.82
CA ASP A 112 9.85 -0.13 15.13
C ASP A 112 9.24 -1.23 16.01
N LEU A 113 7.91 -1.35 16.04
CA LEU A 113 7.18 -2.36 16.81
C LEU A 113 7.58 -3.79 16.41
N ASN A 114 7.92 -4.00 15.13
CA ASN A 114 8.33 -5.29 14.60
C ASN A 114 9.86 -5.45 14.49
N GLY A 115 10.64 -4.45 14.91
CA GLY A 115 12.10 -4.47 14.80
C GLY A 115 12.60 -4.50 13.35
N ILE A 116 11.84 -3.93 12.41
CA ILE A 116 12.17 -3.89 10.98
C ILE A 116 13.01 -2.64 10.71
N SER A 117 14.32 -2.80 10.53
CA SER A 117 15.26 -1.69 10.35
C SER A 117 15.58 -1.37 8.89
N ASN A 118 15.11 -2.17 7.93
CA ASN A 118 15.35 -2.00 6.50
C ASN A 118 14.14 -1.38 5.76
N ALA A 119 13.22 -0.75 6.48
CA ALA A 119 12.06 -0.05 5.92
C ALA A 119 12.09 1.43 6.29
N ALA A 120 11.78 2.32 5.34
CA ALA A 120 11.64 3.75 5.56
C ALA A 120 10.38 4.27 4.85
N PHE A 121 9.68 5.23 5.47
CA PHE A 121 8.40 5.75 4.98
C PHE A 121 8.41 7.27 4.90
N PHE A 122 7.77 7.83 3.87
CA PHE A 122 7.78 9.27 3.57
C PHE A 122 6.39 9.79 3.27
N ALA A 123 6.09 10.97 3.82
CA ALA A 123 4.88 11.70 3.50
C ALA A 123 5.05 12.46 2.19
N GLY A 124 4.15 12.23 1.23
CA GLY A 124 4.16 12.92 -0.04
C GLY A 124 3.19 12.33 -1.04
N GLU A 125 2.81 13.15 -2.03
CA GLU A 125 2.07 12.59 -3.15
C GLU A 125 3.01 11.76 -4.04
N THR A 126 2.61 10.53 -4.32
CA THR A 126 3.38 9.52 -5.06
C THR A 126 3.95 10.12 -6.34
N ALA A 127 3.13 10.80 -7.15
CA ALA A 127 3.58 11.35 -8.43
C ALA A 127 4.69 12.42 -8.33
N ASP A 128 4.87 13.02 -7.16
CA ASP A 128 5.86 14.07 -6.90
C ASP A 128 7.05 13.56 -6.06
N ALA A 129 6.83 12.58 -5.17
CA ALA A 129 7.85 12.01 -4.30
C ALA A 129 8.82 11.05 -5.02
N LEU A 130 8.41 10.42 -6.13
CA LEU A 130 9.21 9.37 -6.78
C LEU A 130 10.63 9.81 -7.22
N ALA A 131 10.81 11.09 -7.59
CA ALA A 131 12.12 11.58 -7.99
C ALA A 131 13.10 11.66 -6.81
N GLU A 132 12.63 12.19 -5.67
CA GLU A 132 13.40 12.23 -4.42
C GLU A 132 13.65 10.82 -3.89
N LEU A 133 12.64 9.95 -3.97
CA LEU A 133 12.77 8.56 -3.54
C LEU A 133 13.90 7.85 -4.32
N ARG A 134 13.94 8.04 -5.64
CA ARG A 134 14.99 7.50 -6.52
C ARG A 134 16.37 8.04 -6.18
N GLU A 135 16.49 9.32 -5.85
CA GLU A 135 17.76 9.92 -5.44
C GLU A 135 18.30 9.30 -4.13
N ARG A 136 17.39 8.96 -3.20
CA ARG A 136 17.74 8.45 -1.87
C ARG A 136 17.95 6.94 -1.83
N ALA A 137 17.10 6.20 -2.54
CA ALA A 137 17.02 4.74 -2.48
C ALA A 137 17.65 4.03 -3.67
N GLY A 138 17.96 4.75 -4.76
CA GLY A 138 18.32 4.14 -6.03
C GLY A 138 17.10 3.63 -6.80
N ASP A 139 17.35 2.91 -7.89
CA ASP A 139 16.29 2.32 -8.72
C ASP A 139 15.64 1.11 -8.03
N PRO A 140 14.30 0.97 -8.09
CA PRO A 140 13.62 -0.18 -7.53
C PRO A 140 13.66 -1.41 -8.44
N GLU A 141 13.92 -2.59 -7.87
CA GLU A 141 13.70 -3.87 -8.54
C GLU A 141 12.24 -4.35 -8.47
N LEU A 142 11.47 -3.84 -7.50
CA LEU A 142 10.05 -4.09 -7.35
C LEU A 142 9.31 -2.80 -6.97
N ILE A 143 8.24 -2.50 -7.69
CA ILE A 143 7.25 -1.52 -7.26
C ILE A 143 5.99 -2.27 -6.83
N VAL A 144 5.48 -1.94 -5.66
CA VAL A 144 4.16 -2.35 -5.19
C VAL A 144 3.27 -1.12 -5.16
N VAL A 145 2.05 -1.23 -5.69
CA VAL A 145 1.04 -0.16 -5.63
C VAL A 145 -0.28 -0.71 -5.11
N ASP A 146 -0.89 -0.01 -4.15
CA ASP A 146 -2.28 -0.26 -3.68
C ASP A 146 -3.08 1.06 -3.71
N PRO A 147 -3.38 1.59 -4.90
CA PRO A 147 -4.00 2.91 -5.04
C PRO A 147 -5.48 2.90 -4.63
N PRO A 148 -6.07 4.09 -4.40
CA PRO A 148 -7.51 4.21 -4.16
C PRO A 148 -8.35 3.68 -5.32
N ARG A 149 -9.66 3.53 -5.12
CA ARG A 149 -10.62 2.99 -6.11
C ARG A 149 -10.61 3.68 -7.49
N ALA A 150 -10.11 4.91 -7.57
CA ALA A 150 -9.92 5.65 -8.82
C ALA A 150 -8.75 5.13 -9.67
N GLY A 151 -7.89 4.26 -9.12
CA GLY A 151 -6.64 3.81 -9.72
C GLY A 151 -5.54 4.86 -9.68
N LEU A 152 -4.47 4.61 -10.42
CA LEU A 152 -3.39 5.57 -10.61
C LEU A 152 -3.83 6.68 -11.56
N SER A 153 -3.52 7.93 -11.20
CA SER A 153 -3.67 9.06 -12.12
C SER A 153 -2.72 8.91 -13.32
N ASN A 154 -3.04 9.53 -14.46
CA ASN A 154 -2.14 9.55 -15.63
C ASN A 154 -0.75 10.12 -15.29
N LYS A 155 -0.69 11.06 -14.34
CA LYS A 155 0.58 11.61 -13.82
C LYS A 155 1.36 10.54 -13.06
N ALA A 156 0.70 9.79 -12.18
CA ALA A 156 1.31 8.70 -11.41
C ALA A 156 1.79 7.57 -12.33
N VAL A 157 0.97 7.08 -13.26
CA VAL A 157 1.36 6.03 -14.23
C VAL A 157 2.60 6.44 -15.01
N ARG A 158 2.64 7.68 -15.53
CA ARG A 158 3.80 8.20 -16.28
C ARG A 158 5.05 8.29 -15.42
N ARG A 159 4.93 8.66 -14.14
CA ARG A 159 6.07 8.78 -13.22
C ARG A 159 6.59 7.42 -12.78
N LEU A 160 5.68 6.49 -12.49
CA LEU A 160 5.98 5.10 -12.16
C LEU A 160 6.70 4.42 -13.33
N GLY A 161 6.20 4.56 -14.56
CA GLY A 161 6.83 3.98 -15.75
C GLY A 161 8.29 4.42 -15.98
N ARG A 162 8.64 5.66 -15.62
CA ARG A 162 10.02 6.20 -15.71
C ARG A 162 11.01 5.59 -14.73
N LEU A 163 10.53 4.90 -13.71
CA LEU A 163 11.38 4.14 -12.80
C LEU A 163 11.88 2.86 -13.46
N GLU A 164 11.21 2.41 -14.52
CA GLU A 164 11.70 1.31 -15.34
C GLU A 164 11.94 0.00 -14.56
N ALA A 165 11.25 -0.16 -13.43
CA ALA A 165 11.33 -1.33 -12.56
C ALA A 165 11.06 -2.62 -13.36
N PRO A 166 11.83 -3.70 -13.14
CA PRO A 166 11.57 -4.98 -13.79
C PRO A 166 10.17 -5.53 -13.51
N ARG A 167 9.63 -5.27 -12.31
CA ARG A 167 8.37 -5.83 -11.82
C ARG A 167 7.52 -4.77 -11.14
N ILE A 168 6.22 -4.81 -11.43
CA ILE A 168 5.18 -4.08 -10.70
C ILE A 168 4.17 -5.08 -10.17
N VAL A 169 3.95 -5.09 -8.86
CA VAL A 169 2.82 -5.74 -8.22
C VAL A 169 1.74 -4.70 -7.97
N TYR A 170 0.60 -4.85 -8.63
CA TYR A 170 -0.52 -3.93 -8.53
C TYR A 170 -1.65 -4.60 -7.76
N VAL A 171 -1.96 -4.07 -6.57
CA VAL A 171 -3.14 -4.42 -5.77
C VAL A 171 -4.28 -3.48 -6.13
N SER A 172 -5.47 -4.00 -6.40
CA SER A 172 -6.60 -3.16 -6.82
C SER A 172 -7.97 -3.70 -6.40
N CYS A 173 -8.76 -2.80 -5.83
CA CYS A 173 -10.17 -2.98 -5.50
C CYS A 173 -11.13 -2.72 -6.67
N ASN A 174 -10.60 -2.32 -7.83
CA ASN A 174 -11.37 -1.95 -9.00
C ASN A 174 -10.71 -2.45 -10.30
N PRO A 175 -11.17 -3.59 -10.85
CA PRO A 175 -10.57 -4.19 -12.04
C PRO A 175 -10.70 -3.30 -13.28
N THR A 176 -11.67 -2.40 -13.34
CA THR A 176 -11.87 -1.48 -14.47
C THR A 176 -10.76 -0.43 -14.54
N THR A 177 -10.42 0.20 -13.42
CA THR A 177 -9.33 1.20 -13.38
C THR A 177 -7.97 0.53 -13.51
N LEU A 178 -7.79 -0.65 -12.91
CA LEU A 178 -6.62 -1.49 -13.13
C LEU A 178 -6.38 -1.75 -14.61
N ALA A 179 -7.40 -2.20 -15.35
CA ALA A 179 -7.28 -2.48 -16.78
C ALA A 179 -6.87 -1.24 -17.59
N GLY A 180 -7.38 -0.06 -17.24
CA GLY A 180 -6.97 1.21 -17.83
C GLY A 180 -5.50 1.55 -17.57
N ASN A 181 -5.03 1.40 -16.32
CA ASN A 181 -3.64 1.66 -15.95
C ASN A 181 -2.68 0.64 -16.57
N VAL A 182 -3.03 -0.65 -16.60
CA VAL A 182 -2.26 -1.71 -17.27
C VAL A 182 -2.11 -1.41 -18.76
N LYS A 183 -3.19 -1.00 -19.43
CA LYS A 183 -3.15 -0.63 -20.86
C LYS A 183 -2.17 0.51 -21.12
N GLU A 184 -2.16 1.54 -20.27
CA GLU A 184 -1.25 2.67 -20.38
C GLU A 184 0.21 2.26 -20.09
N LEU A 185 0.45 1.44 -19.06
CA LEU A 185 1.77 0.89 -18.75
C LEU A 185 2.32 0.04 -19.90
N ALA A 186 1.47 -0.76 -20.54
CA ALA A 186 1.85 -1.55 -21.70
C ALA A 186 2.17 -0.67 -22.91
N ALA A 187 1.28 0.26 -23.26
CA ALA A 187 1.41 1.09 -24.46
C ALA A 187 2.59 2.08 -24.38
N SER A 188 2.85 2.65 -23.21
CA SER A 188 3.80 3.74 -23.04
C SER A 188 5.14 3.30 -22.44
N TRP A 189 5.20 2.15 -21.76
CA TRP A 189 6.36 1.74 -20.96
C TRP A 189 6.81 0.29 -21.15
N GLY A 190 6.13 -0.48 -22.02
CA GLY A 190 6.55 -1.84 -22.36
C GLY A 190 6.32 -2.88 -21.28
N TYR A 191 5.43 -2.62 -20.32
CA TYR A 191 5.05 -3.63 -19.33
C TYR A 191 4.04 -4.62 -19.92
N GLU A 192 4.22 -5.89 -19.62
CA GLU A 192 3.28 -6.96 -19.95
C GLU A 192 2.55 -7.44 -18.70
N LEU A 193 1.25 -7.67 -18.80
CA LEU A 193 0.47 -8.28 -17.74
C LEU A 193 0.71 -9.79 -17.74
N GLU A 194 1.54 -10.26 -16.82
CA GLU A 194 1.91 -11.68 -16.75
C GLU A 194 0.85 -12.51 -16.02
N ARG A 195 0.32 -11.97 -14.91
CA ARG A 195 -0.58 -12.73 -14.02
C ARG A 195 -1.56 -11.81 -13.32
N VAL A 196 -2.78 -12.31 -13.10
CA VAL A 196 -3.78 -11.68 -12.23
C VAL A 196 -4.41 -12.73 -11.33
N ARG A 197 -4.55 -12.44 -10.05
CA ARG A 197 -5.28 -13.27 -9.09
C ARG A 197 -6.34 -12.43 -8.36
N PRO A 198 -7.64 -12.70 -8.59
CA PRO A 198 -8.71 -12.14 -7.77
C PRO A 198 -8.69 -12.69 -6.34
N VAL A 199 -9.10 -11.86 -5.39
CA VAL A 199 -9.23 -12.16 -3.96
C VAL A 199 -10.61 -11.69 -3.50
N ASP A 200 -11.40 -12.59 -2.91
CA ASP A 200 -12.72 -12.27 -2.38
C ASP A 200 -12.60 -11.62 -1.00
N MET A 201 -12.23 -10.33 -0.98
CA MET A 201 -12.09 -9.55 0.25
C MET A 201 -13.45 -9.28 0.92
N PHE A 202 -14.51 -9.13 0.10
CA PHE A 202 -15.85 -8.73 0.52
C PHE A 202 -16.92 -9.72 0.03
N PRO A 203 -17.01 -10.93 0.61
CA PRO A 203 -18.01 -11.91 0.22
C PRO A 203 -19.44 -11.34 0.29
N HIS A 204 -20.30 -11.80 -0.63
CA HIS A 204 -21.69 -11.34 -0.78
C HIS A 204 -21.85 -9.88 -1.27
N THR A 205 -20.78 -9.27 -1.77
CA THR A 205 -20.80 -7.94 -2.41
C THR A 205 -20.34 -8.05 -3.87
N PRO A 206 -20.54 -7.02 -4.71
CA PRO A 206 -19.98 -7.00 -6.07
C PRO A 206 -18.49 -6.61 -6.10
N HIS A 207 -17.86 -6.33 -4.95
CA HIS A 207 -16.47 -5.88 -4.89
C HIS A 207 -15.50 -7.04 -5.12
N VAL A 208 -14.42 -6.78 -5.87
CA VAL A 208 -13.37 -7.75 -6.16
C VAL A 208 -12.02 -7.07 -5.95
N GLU A 209 -11.23 -7.60 -5.01
CA GLU A 209 -9.81 -7.27 -4.91
C GLU A 209 -9.02 -8.12 -5.90
N SER A 210 -7.89 -7.61 -6.37
CA SER A 210 -7.02 -8.33 -7.29
C SER A 210 -5.56 -7.97 -7.09
N VAL A 211 -4.68 -8.95 -7.29
CA VAL A 211 -3.23 -8.74 -7.40
C VAL A 211 -2.84 -9.02 -8.84
N ALA A 212 -2.18 -8.07 -9.49
CA ALA A 212 -1.65 -8.19 -10.83
C ALA A 212 -0.13 -8.09 -10.82
N LEU A 213 0.54 -8.97 -11.57
CA LEU A 213 1.96 -8.89 -11.86
C LEU A 213 2.14 -8.32 -13.25
N LEU A 214 2.87 -7.21 -13.34
CA LEU A 214 3.38 -6.70 -14.60
C LEU A 214 4.90 -6.83 -14.63
N THR A 215 5.43 -7.25 -15.77
CA THR A 215 6.87 -7.40 -16.00
C THR A 215 7.31 -6.59 -17.18
N ARG A 216 8.53 -6.04 -17.12
CA ARG A 216 9.18 -5.39 -18.24
C ARG A 216 10.37 -6.24 -18.70
N THR A 217 10.44 -6.54 -19.99
CA THR A 217 11.57 -7.23 -20.64
C THR A 217 12.62 -6.27 -21.16
#